data_AF-A0ABD1CTZ0-F1
#
_entry.id   AF-A0ABD1CTZ0-F1
#
_cell.length_a   1.000
_cell.length_b   1.000
_cell.length_c   1.000
_cell.angle_alpha   90.00
_cell.angle_beta   90.00
_cell.angle_gamma   90.00
#
_symmetry.space_group_name_H-M   'P 1'
#
loop_
_entity.id
_entity.type
_entity.pdbx_description
1 polymer ?
#
loop_
_entity_poly.entity_id
_entity_poly.type
_entity_poly.pdbx_seq_one_letter_code
_entity_poly.pdbx_strand_id
1 'polypeptide(L)'
;MSSFHKDINCDACGQQNIAGTRYACLVCHDYDLCENCHRRRNAHPFHPMQTVLMQRDLVLQYAGNGSCPEELTIYRCPYCNQDGFSLGMLLKHARALHHDCSQKVRCPACVTFRTGRYGTHLLDWSLAMHIENAHMRFGTDVELKYKLLQYAATSHYKEIATWNADSDGAKCTICSLALGQDAGLYQFLDCGHGFHRACIETWLRDRTDGATCPSCREPNV
;
A
#
# COMPACT_ATOMS: atom_id res chain seq x y z
N MET A 1 19.72 3.26 -8.60
CA MET A 1 19.42 1.85 -8.89
C MET A 1 18.00 1.78 -9.42
N SER A 2 17.77 1.10 -10.54
CA SER A 2 16.45 0.98 -11.16
C SER A 2 15.46 0.31 -10.21
N SER A 3 14.32 0.97 -9.94
CA SER A 3 13.26 0.45 -9.08
C SER A 3 12.42 -0.55 -9.89
N PHE A 4 12.37 -1.80 -9.44
CA PHE A 4 11.58 -2.86 -10.07
C PHE A 4 10.79 -3.64 -9.02
N HIS A 5 9.65 -4.16 -9.45
CA HIS A 5 8.81 -5.06 -8.70
C HIS A 5 9.48 -6.44 -8.62
N LYS A 6 10.11 -6.74 -7.49
CA LYS A 6 10.87 -7.98 -7.30
C LYS A 6 9.95 -9.20 -7.28
N ASP A 7 10.36 -10.27 -7.97
CA ASP A 7 9.63 -11.54 -8.08
C ASP A 7 8.23 -11.37 -8.71
N ILE A 8 8.05 -10.30 -9.50
CA ILE A 8 6.83 -10.04 -10.27
C ILE A 8 7.18 -10.01 -11.75
N ASN A 9 6.64 -10.95 -12.52
CA ASN A 9 6.92 -11.07 -13.94
C ASN A 9 5.70 -10.66 -14.77
N CYS A 10 5.94 -10.19 -15.99
CA CYS A 10 4.85 -9.90 -16.93
C CYS A 10 4.38 -11.20 -17.59
N ASP A 11 3.11 -11.57 -17.40
CA ASP A 11 2.55 -12.80 -17.96
C ASP A 11 2.40 -12.77 -19.50
N ALA A 12 2.34 -11.58 -20.09
CA ALA A 12 2.17 -11.43 -21.53
C ALA A 12 3.49 -11.53 -22.33
N CYS A 13 4.60 -11.03 -21.80
CA CYS A 13 5.89 -11.00 -22.51
C CYS A 13 7.02 -11.76 -21.82
N GLY A 14 6.79 -12.29 -20.61
CA GLY A 14 7.80 -13.00 -19.83
C GLY A 14 8.89 -12.10 -19.24
N GLN A 15 8.75 -10.77 -19.30
CA GLN A 15 9.69 -9.84 -18.66
C GLN A 15 9.78 -10.17 -17.17
N GLN A 16 10.97 -10.51 -16.71
CA GLN A 16 11.23 -10.74 -15.29
C GLN A 16 11.37 -9.41 -14.55
N ASN A 17 10.87 -9.35 -13.32
CA ASN A 17 10.92 -8.17 -12.46
C ASN A 17 10.43 -6.90 -13.18
N ILE A 18 9.10 -6.74 -13.26
CA ILE A 18 8.48 -5.59 -13.95
C ILE A 18 9.12 -4.28 -13.46
N ALA A 19 9.73 -3.56 -14.39
CA ALA A 19 10.30 -2.24 -14.12
C ALA A 19 9.22 -1.16 -14.30
N GLY A 20 9.22 -0.15 -13.43
CA GLY A 20 8.22 0.91 -13.43
C GLY A 20 6.84 0.43 -12.99
N THR A 21 5.77 0.92 -13.62
CA THR A 21 4.40 0.62 -13.23
C THR A 21 3.98 -0.81 -13.60
N ARG A 22 3.49 -1.54 -12.60
CA ARG A 22 2.82 -2.84 -12.76
C ARG A 22 1.31 -2.66 -12.92
N TYR A 23 0.71 -3.47 -13.77
CA TYR A 23 -0.73 -3.52 -13.96
C TYR A 23 -1.24 -4.91 -13.60
N ALA A 24 -1.90 -5.03 -12.45
CA ALA A 24 -2.31 -6.31 -11.90
C ALA A 24 -3.80 -6.54 -12.16
N CYS A 25 -4.16 -7.68 -12.76
CA CYS A 25 -5.54 -8.01 -13.06
C CYS A 25 -6.31 -8.32 -11.78
N LEU A 26 -7.51 -7.76 -11.66
CA LEU A 26 -8.37 -7.90 -10.49
C LEU A 26 -9.41 -9.03 -10.62
N VAL A 27 -9.44 -9.76 -11.73
CA VAL A 27 -10.39 -10.88 -11.92
C VAL A 27 -9.69 -12.19 -12.27
N CYS A 28 -8.36 -12.18 -12.41
CA CYS A 28 -7.54 -13.35 -12.67
C CYS A 28 -6.59 -13.61 -11.50
N HIS A 29 -6.29 -14.88 -11.24
CA HIS A 29 -5.27 -15.28 -10.29
C HIS A 29 -3.89 -14.87 -10.82
N ASP A 30 -3.13 -14.17 -9.98
CA ASP A 30 -1.72 -13.83 -10.15
C ASP A 30 -1.30 -13.36 -11.55
N TYR A 31 -2.17 -12.58 -12.21
CA TYR A 31 -1.91 -12.09 -13.56
C TYR A 31 -1.47 -10.62 -13.53
N ASP A 32 -0.29 -10.34 -14.08
CA ASP A 32 0.42 -9.08 -14.05
C ASP A 32 0.98 -8.70 -15.41
N LEU A 33 0.88 -7.41 -15.75
CA LEU A 33 1.38 -6.84 -16.99
C LEU A 33 2.37 -5.71 -16.71
N CYS A 34 3.44 -5.65 -17.49
CA CYS A 34 4.24 -4.43 -17.59
C CYS A 34 3.50 -3.36 -18.38
N GLU A 35 3.92 -2.11 -18.23
CA GLU A 35 3.28 -0.95 -18.86
C GLU A 35 3.11 -1.10 -20.38
N ASN A 36 4.12 -1.59 -21.09
CA ASN A 36 4.04 -1.78 -22.54
C ASN A 36 2.99 -2.82 -22.94
N CYS A 37 2.86 -3.92 -22.18
CA CYS A 37 1.85 -4.95 -22.45
C CYS A 37 0.44 -4.46 -22.11
N HIS A 38 0.29 -3.70 -21.02
CA HIS A 38 -0.98 -3.09 -20.67
C HIS A 38 -1.44 -2.10 -21.74
N ARG A 39 -0.54 -1.21 -22.20
CA ARG A 39 -0.84 -0.19 -23.23
C ARG A 39 -1.31 -0.79 -24.55
N ARG A 40 -0.71 -1.91 -24.97
CA ARG A 40 -1.07 -2.60 -26.22
C ARG A 40 -2.44 -3.28 -26.15
N ARG A 41 -2.97 -3.57 -24.95
CA ARG A 41 -4.25 -4.29 -24.73
C ARG A 41 -4.34 -5.68 -25.38
N ASN A 42 -3.23 -6.25 -25.85
CA ASN A 42 -3.23 -7.47 -26.65
C ASN A 42 -3.53 -8.75 -25.86
N ALA A 43 -3.15 -8.80 -24.57
CA ALA A 43 -3.20 -10.03 -23.79
C ALA A 43 -4.42 -10.14 -22.87
N HIS A 44 -4.99 -9.01 -22.43
CA HIS A 44 -6.07 -9.02 -21.45
C HIS A 44 -7.03 -7.82 -21.62
N PRO A 45 -7.73 -7.75 -22.75
CA PRO A 45 -8.62 -6.63 -23.06
C PRO A 45 -9.85 -6.67 -22.13
N PHE A 46 -10.31 -5.49 -21.72
CA PHE A 46 -11.54 -5.30 -20.92
C PHE A 46 -11.52 -5.84 -19.48
N HIS A 47 -10.43 -6.45 -19.04
CA HIS A 47 -10.29 -6.86 -17.65
C HIS A 47 -9.84 -5.68 -16.76
N PRO A 48 -10.38 -5.59 -15.53
CA PRO A 48 -10.01 -4.54 -14.62
C PRO A 48 -8.61 -4.75 -14.03
N MET A 49 -7.67 -3.90 -14.42
CA MET A 49 -6.27 -3.83 -13.99
C MET A 49 -6.02 -2.75 -12.94
N GLN A 50 -5.64 -3.15 -11.72
CA GLN A 50 -5.12 -2.21 -10.72
C GLN A 50 -3.75 -1.70 -11.14
N THR A 51 -3.60 -0.39 -11.21
CA THR A 51 -2.30 0.27 -11.37
C THR A 51 -1.55 0.17 -10.06
N VAL A 52 -0.38 -0.45 -10.07
CA VAL A 52 0.49 -0.61 -8.91
C VAL A 52 1.79 0.13 -9.23
N LEU A 53 1.99 1.24 -8.52
CA LEU A 53 3.21 2.03 -8.62
C LEU A 53 4.31 1.42 -7.75
N MET A 54 5.56 1.68 -8.12
CA MET A 54 6.66 1.48 -7.19
C MET A 54 6.46 2.37 -5.96
N GLN A 55 6.88 1.90 -4.79
CA GLN A 55 6.77 2.66 -3.54
C GLN A 55 7.36 4.08 -3.68
N ARG A 56 8.54 4.21 -4.31
CA ARG A 56 9.16 5.51 -4.55
C ARG A 56 8.24 6.45 -5.32
N ASP A 57 7.62 5.97 -6.39
CA ASP A 57 6.78 6.79 -7.26
C ASP A 57 5.45 7.15 -6.56
N LEU A 58 4.90 6.21 -5.79
CA LEU A 58 3.75 6.46 -4.94
C LEU A 58 4.06 7.52 -3.87
N VAL A 59 5.21 7.40 -3.21
CA VAL A 59 5.69 8.40 -2.25
C VAL A 59 5.84 9.78 -2.92
N LEU A 60 6.51 9.86 -4.06
CA LEU A 60 6.71 11.12 -4.78
C LEU A 60 5.39 11.76 -5.21
N GLN A 61 4.41 10.95 -5.65
CA GLN A 61 3.09 11.44 -6.04
C GLN A 61 2.33 12.05 -4.85
N TYR A 62 2.51 11.52 -3.64
CA TYR A 62 1.75 11.91 -2.47
C TYR A 62 2.52 12.78 -1.46
N ALA A 63 3.83 12.99 -1.66
CA ALA A 63 4.67 13.90 -0.87
C ALA A 63 4.55 15.39 -1.31
N GLY A 64 3.98 15.66 -2.49
CA GLY A 64 4.09 16.96 -3.17
C GLY A 64 3.10 18.06 -2.78
N ASN A 65 2.10 17.81 -1.93
CA ASN A 65 1.02 18.79 -1.70
C ASN A 65 1.11 19.60 -0.40
N GLY A 66 2.19 19.47 0.39
CA GLY A 66 2.35 20.25 1.64
C GLY A 66 1.32 19.95 2.73
N SER A 67 0.43 18.99 2.50
CA SER A 67 -0.50 18.39 3.43
C SER A 67 -0.49 16.88 3.19
N CYS A 68 -0.45 16.09 4.26
CA CYS A 68 -0.66 14.65 4.16
C CYS A 68 -2.03 14.40 3.51
N PRO A 69 -2.12 13.70 2.38
CA PRO A 69 -3.41 13.28 1.85
C PRO A 69 -4.11 12.41 2.89
N GLU A 70 -5.33 12.79 3.29
CA GLU A 70 -6.11 12.03 4.27
C GLU A 70 -6.37 10.60 3.77
N GLU A 71 -6.55 10.39 2.46
CA GLU A 71 -6.77 9.07 1.86
C GLU A 71 -6.14 8.92 0.45
N LEU A 72 -5.53 7.76 0.18
CA LEU A 72 -5.04 7.38 -1.16
C LEU A 72 -6.19 6.96 -2.08
N THR A 73 -6.44 7.73 -3.14
CA THR A 73 -7.47 7.47 -4.15
C THR A 73 -6.95 6.66 -5.35
N ILE A 74 -6.22 5.58 -5.08
CA ILE A 74 -5.52 4.78 -6.11
C ILE A 74 -6.30 3.55 -6.57
N TYR A 75 -7.42 3.21 -5.91
CA TYR A 75 -8.04 1.90 -6.11
C TYR A 75 -9.04 1.90 -7.25
N ARG A 76 -9.04 0.76 -7.95
CA ARG A 76 -9.96 0.50 -9.05
C ARG A 76 -10.98 -0.56 -8.69
N CYS A 77 -12.24 -0.31 -9.04
CA CYS A 77 -13.31 -1.28 -8.86
C CYS A 77 -13.11 -2.47 -9.81
N PRO A 78 -13.08 -3.71 -9.29
CA PRO A 78 -12.94 -4.90 -10.12
C PRO A 78 -14.23 -5.34 -10.82
N TYR A 79 -15.35 -4.70 -10.54
CA TYR A 79 -16.64 -5.06 -11.15
C TYR A 79 -16.99 -4.15 -12.33
N CYS A 80 -16.80 -2.83 -12.18
CA CYS A 80 -17.23 -1.83 -13.17
C CYS A 80 -16.07 -1.05 -13.81
N ASN A 81 -14.82 -1.36 -13.43
CA ASN A 81 -13.62 -0.74 -13.97
C ASN A 81 -13.43 0.76 -13.63
N GLN A 82 -14.30 1.37 -12.82
CA GLN A 82 -14.13 2.75 -12.33
C GLN A 82 -12.92 2.85 -11.38
N ASP A 83 -12.14 3.92 -11.50
CA ASP A 83 -10.93 4.21 -10.72
C ASP A 83 -11.08 5.46 -9.84
N GLY A 84 -10.01 5.84 -9.13
CA GLY A 84 -10.00 7.03 -8.29
C GLY A 84 -10.65 6.85 -6.91
N PHE A 85 -10.85 5.62 -6.45
CA PHE A 85 -11.45 5.37 -5.14
C PHE A 85 -10.42 5.34 -4.03
N SER A 86 -10.75 5.96 -2.89
CA SER A 86 -10.15 5.55 -1.61
C SER A 86 -10.69 4.19 -1.19
N LEU A 87 -10.03 3.52 -0.23
CA LEU A 87 -10.48 2.19 0.20
C LEU A 87 -11.89 2.25 0.82
N GLY A 88 -12.19 3.31 1.58
CA GLY A 88 -13.51 3.54 2.16
C GLY A 88 -14.57 3.86 1.11
N MET A 89 -14.24 4.67 0.10
CA MET A 89 -15.14 4.93 -1.03
C MET A 89 -15.42 3.67 -1.85
N LEU A 90 -14.40 2.85 -2.10
CA LEU A 90 -14.55 1.58 -2.82
C LEU A 90 -15.48 0.62 -2.08
N LEU A 91 -15.38 0.53 -0.75
CA LEU A 91 -16.29 -0.27 0.07
C LEU A 91 -17.75 0.19 -0.08
N LYS A 92 -17.99 1.51 0.05
CA LYS A 92 -19.33 2.09 -0.11
C LYS A 92 -19.89 1.82 -1.51
N HIS A 93 -19.07 2.02 -2.54
CA HIS A 93 -19.41 1.75 -3.94
C HIS A 93 -19.78 0.27 -4.18
N ALA A 94 -18.92 -0.66 -3.72
CA ALA A 94 -19.15 -2.09 -3.91
C ALA A 94 -20.44 -2.56 -3.24
N ARG A 95 -20.77 -2.04 -2.05
CA ARG A 95 -22.04 -2.34 -1.37
C ARG A 95 -23.26 -1.81 -2.11
N ALA A 96 -23.18 -0.58 -2.61
CA ALA A 96 -24.33 0.05 -3.27
C ALA A 96 -24.63 -0.58 -4.63
N LEU A 97 -23.60 -0.84 -5.45
CA LEU A 97 -23.77 -1.19 -6.86
C LEU A 97 -23.48 -2.67 -7.19
N HIS A 98 -22.81 -3.39 -6.29
CA HIS A 98 -22.31 -4.75 -6.55
C HIS A 98 -22.59 -5.73 -5.41
N HIS A 99 -23.69 -5.53 -4.66
CA HIS A 99 -24.08 -6.41 -3.54
C HIS A 99 -24.40 -7.84 -3.99
N ASP A 100 -24.97 -8.01 -5.19
CA ASP A 100 -25.39 -9.30 -5.74
C ASP A 100 -24.44 -9.87 -6.81
N CYS A 101 -23.25 -9.27 -6.98
CA CYS A 101 -22.28 -9.77 -7.94
C CYS A 101 -21.65 -11.08 -7.45
N SER A 102 -21.82 -12.16 -8.22
CA SER A 102 -21.23 -13.49 -7.94
C SER A 102 -19.79 -13.66 -8.45
N GLN A 103 -19.29 -12.70 -9.23
CA GLN A 103 -17.94 -12.76 -9.78
C GLN A 103 -16.90 -12.66 -8.67
N LYS A 104 -16.01 -13.66 -8.61
CA LYS A 104 -14.84 -13.63 -7.74
C LYS A 104 -13.81 -12.64 -8.30
N VAL A 105 -13.26 -11.82 -7.42
CA VAL A 105 -12.31 -10.74 -7.75
C VAL A 105 -11.14 -10.74 -6.78
N ARG A 106 -10.03 -10.11 -7.13
CA ARG A 106 -8.94 -9.78 -6.21
C ARG A 106 -9.25 -8.46 -5.52
N CYS A 107 -8.79 -8.33 -4.29
CA CYS A 107 -8.86 -7.07 -3.56
C CYS A 107 -7.80 -6.09 -4.09
N PRO A 108 -8.18 -4.89 -4.59
CA PRO A 108 -7.22 -3.89 -5.06
C PRO A 108 -6.15 -3.53 -4.03
N ALA A 109 -6.52 -3.41 -2.75
CA ALA A 109 -5.56 -3.15 -1.68
C ALA A 109 -4.58 -4.30 -1.48
N CYS A 110 -5.07 -5.55 -1.41
CA CYS A 110 -4.19 -6.71 -1.26
C CYS A 110 -3.22 -6.84 -2.43
N VAL A 111 -3.65 -6.53 -3.65
CA VAL A 111 -2.82 -6.60 -4.85
C VAL A 111 -1.76 -5.51 -4.87
N THR A 112 -2.13 -4.26 -4.58
CA THR A 112 -1.21 -3.12 -4.49
C THR A 112 -0.12 -3.39 -3.47
N PHE A 113 -0.46 -4.02 -2.35
CA PHE A 113 0.44 -4.21 -1.23
C PHE A 113 0.99 -5.63 -1.08
N ARG A 114 0.65 -6.57 -1.97
CA ARG A 114 0.93 -8.02 -1.81
C ARG A 114 0.69 -8.51 -0.38
N THR A 115 -0.49 -8.24 0.20
CA THR A 115 -0.80 -8.67 1.58
C THR A 115 -1.49 -10.03 1.59
N GLY A 116 -0.93 -10.97 2.36
CA GLY A 116 -1.47 -12.32 2.53
C GLY A 116 -1.69 -13.06 1.20
N ARG A 117 -2.53 -14.10 1.25
CA ARG A 117 -2.84 -14.92 0.05
C ARG A 117 -3.58 -14.14 -1.05
N TYR A 118 -4.40 -13.16 -0.68
CA TYR A 118 -5.20 -12.38 -1.64
C TYR A 118 -4.39 -11.32 -2.39
N GLY A 119 -3.11 -11.18 -2.05
CA GLY A 119 -2.13 -10.50 -2.89
C GLY A 119 -1.97 -11.14 -4.26
N THR A 120 -2.31 -12.43 -4.42
CA THR A 120 -2.23 -13.17 -5.70
C THR A 120 -3.52 -13.94 -6.03
N HIS A 121 -4.34 -14.28 -5.04
CA HIS A 121 -5.55 -15.08 -5.23
C HIS A 121 -6.85 -14.27 -5.28
N LEU A 122 -7.84 -14.77 -6.02
CA LEU A 122 -9.23 -14.29 -5.95
C LEU A 122 -9.80 -14.48 -4.53
N LEU A 123 -10.69 -13.59 -4.14
CA LEU A 123 -11.38 -13.63 -2.86
C LEU A 123 -12.36 -14.80 -2.82
N ASP A 124 -12.42 -15.43 -1.65
CA ASP A 124 -13.41 -16.46 -1.35
C ASP A 124 -14.79 -15.86 -1.00
N TRP A 125 -14.81 -14.57 -0.66
CA TRP A 125 -16.01 -13.80 -0.27
C TRP A 125 -16.16 -12.55 -1.13
N SER A 126 -17.26 -11.80 -0.96
CA SER A 126 -17.45 -10.54 -1.68
C SER A 126 -16.36 -9.52 -1.33
N LEU A 127 -16.03 -8.64 -2.28
CA LEU A 127 -15.04 -7.59 -2.07
C LEU A 127 -15.38 -6.70 -0.88
N ALA A 128 -16.65 -6.31 -0.75
CA ALA A 128 -17.11 -5.46 0.34
C ALA A 128 -16.88 -6.12 1.71
N MET A 129 -17.25 -7.39 1.84
CA MET A 129 -17.08 -8.14 3.09
C MET A 129 -15.59 -8.34 3.42
N HIS A 130 -14.75 -8.56 2.40
CA HIS A 130 -13.31 -8.64 2.60
C HIS A 130 -12.71 -7.32 3.07
N ILE A 131 -12.99 -6.20 2.39
CA ILE A 131 -12.43 -4.88 2.75
C ILE A 131 -12.83 -4.51 4.18
N GLU A 132 -14.11 -4.71 4.54
CA GLU A 132 -14.58 -4.38 5.89
C GLU A 132 -13.88 -5.20 6.98
N ASN A 133 -13.74 -6.52 6.78
CA ASN A 133 -13.20 -7.39 7.83
C ASN A 133 -11.66 -7.41 7.86
N ALA A 134 -11.01 -7.24 6.71
CA ALA A 134 -9.56 -7.37 6.58
C ALA A 134 -8.82 -6.03 6.55
N HIS A 135 -9.49 -4.90 6.29
CA HIS A 135 -8.82 -3.61 6.10
C HIS A 135 -9.44 -2.45 6.88
N MET A 136 -10.73 -2.49 7.22
CA MET A 136 -11.39 -1.41 8.00
C MET A 136 -11.29 -1.61 9.53
N ARG A 137 -10.67 -2.71 9.97
CA ARG A 137 -10.34 -2.92 11.39
C ARG A 137 -8.99 -2.30 11.70
N PHE A 138 -8.85 -1.70 12.89
CA PHE A 138 -7.57 -1.16 13.35
C PHE A 138 -6.50 -2.25 13.43
N GLY A 139 -5.32 -1.97 12.88
CA GLY A 139 -4.13 -2.83 12.99
C GLY A 139 -3.98 -3.88 11.89
N THR A 140 -4.48 -3.62 10.68
CA THR A 140 -4.38 -4.56 9.54
C THR A 140 -3.10 -4.34 8.72
N ASP A 141 -2.66 -5.36 7.95
CA ASP A 141 -1.46 -5.29 7.10
C ASP A 141 -1.51 -4.20 6.02
N VAL A 142 -2.71 -3.85 5.55
CA VAL A 142 -2.90 -2.78 4.56
C VAL A 142 -2.76 -1.41 5.22
N GLU A 143 -3.36 -1.23 6.39
CA GLU A 143 -3.16 -0.02 7.20
C GLU A 143 -1.68 0.14 7.60
N LEU A 144 -1.00 -0.97 7.90
CA LEU A 144 0.46 -1.03 8.13
C LEU A 144 1.25 -0.50 6.94
N LYS A 145 1.05 -1.09 5.76
CA LYS A 145 1.81 -0.74 4.57
C LYS A 145 1.46 0.67 4.10
N TYR A 146 0.21 1.10 4.24
CA TYR A 146 -0.21 2.47 4.02
C TYR A 146 0.54 3.47 4.92
N LYS A 147 0.58 3.23 6.23
CA LYS A 147 1.25 4.13 7.15
C LYS A 147 2.78 4.08 6.99
N LEU A 148 3.35 2.93 6.62
CA LEU A 148 4.76 2.84 6.20
C LEU A 148 5.06 3.67 4.95
N LEU A 149 4.14 3.73 3.99
CA LEU A 149 4.28 4.62 2.84
C LEU A 149 4.23 6.09 3.25
N GLN A 150 3.30 6.46 4.16
CA GLN A 150 3.25 7.81 4.72
C GLN A 150 4.58 8.18 5.39
N TYR A 151 5.17 7.26 6.17
CA TYR A 151 6.51 7.43 6.74
C TYR A 151 7.62 7.56 5.69
N ALA A 152 7.60 6.74 4.65
CA ALA A 152 8.57 6.84 3.57
C ALA A 152 8.46 8.20 2.84
N ALA A 153 7.24 8.75 2.75
CA ALA A 153 7.00 10.07 2.16
C ALA A 153 7.50 11.23 3.04
N THR A 154 7.35 11.13 4.35
CA THR A 154 7.84 12.17 5.28
C THR A 154 9.35 12.08 5.54
N SER A 155 9.94 10.89 5.47
CA SER A 155 11.40 10.67 5.57
C SER A 155 12.17 10.99 4.29
N HIS A 156 11.47 11.19 3.16
CA HIS A 156 12.06 11.54 1.87
C HIS A 156 12.74 12.93 1.82
N TYR A 157 12.58 13.74 2.88
CA TYR A 157 13.21 15.06 3.03
C TYR A 157 14.73 15.02 3.28
N LYS A 158 15.35 13.84 3.33
CA LYS A 158 16.82 13.66 3.42
C LYS A 158 17.36 12.68 2.37
N GLU A 159 17.30 13.09 1.10
CA GLU A 159 18.14 12.72 -0.07
C GLU A 159 18.74 11.30 -0.27
N ILE A 160 18.36 10.26 0.46
CA ILE A 160 18.82 8.89 0.20
C ILE A 160 17.64 7.92 0.35
N ALA A 161 16.80 7.86 -0.68
CA ALA A 161 15.75 6.85 -0.76
C ALA A 161 16.30 5.57 -1.44
N THR A 162 16.86 4.66 -0.64
CA THR A 162 17.22 3.29 -1.05
C THR A 162 16.15 2.27 -0.64
N TRP A 163 14.89 2.70 -0.49
CA TRP A 163 13.81 1.89 0.07
C TRP A 163 13.01 1.18 -1.02
N ASN A 164 12.69 -0.10 -0.77
CA ASN A 164 11.73 -0.88 -1.54
C ASN A 164 10.91 -1.74 -0.56
N ALA A 165 9.59 -1.58 -0.50
CA ALA A 165 8.70 -2.32 0.40
C ALA A 165 8.73 -3.83 0.13
N ASP A 166 9.25 -4.23 -1.03
CA ASP A 166 9.46 -5.62 -1.42
C ASP A 166 10.82 -6.18 -0.93
N SER A 167 11.74 -5.36 -0.39
CA SER A 167 13.07 -5.83 0.06
C SER A 167 13.67 -5.19 1.32
N ASP A 168 13.29 -3.97 1.72
CA ASP A 168 14.02 -3.19 2.73
C ASP A 168 13.06 -2.59 3.75
N GLY A 169 12.84 -3.34 4.85
CA GLY A 169 11.95 -2.94 5.95
C GLY A 169 12.41 -1.65 6.64
N ALA A 170 11.49 -0.68 6.76
CA ALA A 170 11.68 0.58 7.47
C ALA A 170 12.34 0.35 8.84
N LYS A 171 13.31 1.15 9.30
CA LYS A 171 13.95 0.93 10.61
C LYS A 171 13.41 1.89 11.66
N CYS A 172 13.08 1.36 12.83
CA CYS A 172 12.75 2.17 14.00
C CYS A 172 14.01 2.89 14.48
N THR A 173 14.04 4.22 14.52
CA THR A 173 15.26 4.97 14.94
C THR A 173 15.54 4.88 16.44
N ILE A 174 14.58 4.41 17.24
CA ILE A 174 14.74 4.21 18.68
C ILE A 174 15.56 2.94 18.98
N CYS A 175 15.29 1.83 18.28
CA CYS A 175 15.93 0.54 18.53
C CYS A 175 16.80 0.03 17.35
N SER A 176 16.80 0.74 16.22
CA SER A 176 17.49 0.39 14.97
C SER A 176 17.04 -0.92 14.29
N LEU A 177 15.97 -1.56 14.78
CA LEU A 177 15.41 -2.78 14.20
C LEU A 177 14.41 -2.48 13.07
N ALA A 178 14.22 -3.45 12.18
CA ALA A 178 13.23 -3.35 11.11
C ALA A 178 11.79 -3.33 11.66
N LEU A 179 10.97 -2.45 11.09
CA LEU A 179 9.54 -2.34 11.24
C LEU A 179 8.91 -3.37 10.30
N GLY A 180 8.03 -4.21 10.86
CA GLY A 180 7.25 -5.20 10.09
C GLY A 180 7.88 -6.60 9.92
N GLN A 181 9.07 -6.87 10.46
CA GLN A 181 9.65 -8.24 10.45
C GLN A 181 9.17 -9.11 11.61
N ASP A 182 8.91 -8.50 12.77
CA ASP A 182 8.22 -9.15 13.88
C ASP A 182 6.79 -8.63 13.89
N ALA A 183 5.81 -9.47 14.25
CA ALA A 183 4.39 -9.14 14.41
C ALA A 183 4.10 -8.03 15.45
N GLY A 184 5.11 -7.26 15.84
CA GLY A 184 5.02 -6.12 16.73
C GLY A 184 4.24 -4.97 16.12
N LEU A 185 3.34 -4.43 16.93
CA LEU A 185 2.62 -3.20 16.65
C LEU A 185 3.63 -2.04 16.49
N TYR A 186 3.34 -1.13 15.56
CA TYR A 186 4.09 0.09 15.29
C TYR A 186 3.10 1.27 15.39
N GLN A 187 3.61 2.45 15.70
CA GLN A 187 2.81 3.66 15.87
C GLN A 187 3.46 4.80 15.11
N PHE A 188 2.61 5.60 14.46
CA PHE A 188 3.00 6.82 13.78
C PHE A 188 2.54 8.01 14.59
N LEU A 189 3.36 9.05 14.58
CA LEU A 189 3.06 10.35 15.15
C LEU A 189 2.38 11.23 14.08
N ASP A 190 1.82 12.36 14.48
CA ASP A 190 1.09 13.27 13.57
C ASP A 190 1.98 13.84 12.45
N CYS A 191 3.29 13.96 12.73
CA CYS A 191 4.32 14.27 11.74
C CYS A 191 4.57 13.16 10.70
N GLY A 192 3.83 12.05 10.76
CA GLY A 192 3.94 10.89 9.88
C GLY A 192 5.15 9.99 10.14
N HIS A 193 5.95 10.25 11.18
CA HIS A 193 7.09 9.40 11.51
C HIS A 193 6.68 8.11 12.25
N GLY A 194 7.20 6.96 11.82
CA GLY A 194 6.82 5.62 12.33
C GLY A 194 7.89 4.95 13.16
N PHE A 195 7.46 4.25 14.22
CA PHE A 195 8.31 3.56 15.19
C PHE A 195 7.63 2.28 15.70
N HIS A 196 8.35 1.34 16.32
CA HIS A 196 7.70 0.27 17.07
C HIS A 196 6.88 0.88 18.21
N ARG A 197 5.65 0.37 18.41
CA ARG A 197 4.69 0.90 19.38
C ARG A 197 5.29 0.94 20.78
N ALA A 198 5.91 -0.16 21.20
CA ALA A 198 6.60 -0.23 22.49
C ALA A 198 7.71 0.83 22.61
N CYS A 199 8.52 1.01 21.56
CA CYS A 199 9.61 1.99 21.57
C CYS A 199 9.08 3.42 21.72
N ILE A 200 8.06 3.79 20.94
CA ILE A 200 7.53 5.16 20.96
C ILE A 200 6.65 5.43 22.19
N GLU A 201 5.87 4.46 22.67
CA GLU A 201 5.12 4.61 23.92
C GLU A 201 6.04 4.80 25.14
N THR A 202 7.20 4.16 25.16
CA THR A 202 8.23 4.41 26.19
C THR A 202 8.81 5.82 26.03
N TRP A 203 9.21 6.18 24.80
CA TRP A 203 9.78 7.50 24.52
C TRP A 203 8.86 8.66 24.92
N LEU A 204 7.56 8.58 24.59
CA LEU A 204 6.60 9.64 24.88
C LEU A 204 6.25 9.73 26.38
N ARG A 205 6.42 8.65 27.13
CA ARG A 205 6.12 8.59 28.57
C ARG A 205 7.23 9.18 29.42
N ASP A 206 8.49 8.98 29.01
CA ASP A 206 9.66 9.30 29.83
C ASP A 206 10.14 10.76 29.68
N ARG A 207 9.49 11.56 28.84
CA ARG A 207 9.90 12.94 28.53
C ARG A 207 9.00 13.99 29.16
N THR A 208 9.61 14.89 29.92
CA THR A 208 8.96 16.02 30.61
C THR A 208 8.87 17.29 29.75
N ASP A 209 9.56 17.33 28.60
CA ASP A 209 9.65 18.46 27.67
C ASP A 209 8.64 18.41 26.51
N GLY A 210 7.63 17.54 26.63
CA GLY A 210 6.55 17.37 25.65
C GLY A 210 6.77 16.17 24.73
N ALA A 211 5.67 15.56 24.31
CA ALA A 211 5.60 14.42 23.40
C ALA A 211 6.13 14.82 22.00
N THR A 212 7.45 14.83 21.80
CA THR A 212 8.09 15.20 20.53
C THR A 212 8.59 13.98 19.76
N CYS A 213 8.54 14.08 18.43
CA CYS A 213 8.99 13.03 17.54
C CYS A 213 10.51 12.78 17.64
N PRO A 214 10.98 11.54 17.86
CA PRO A 214 12.41 11.23 17.87
C PRO A 214 13.15 11.57 16.56
N SER A 215 12.43 11.59 15.43
CA SER A 215 13.02 11.77 14.11
C SER A 215 13.05 13.24 13.65
N CYS A 216 12.01 14.03 13.91
CA CYS A 216 11.90 15.43 13.47
C CYS A 216 11.78 16.46 14.60
N ARG A 217 11.56 16.03 15.85
CA ARG A 217 11.35 16.87 17.04
C ARG A 217 10.08 17.73 17.01
N GLU A 218 9.20 17.55 16.03
CA GLU A 218 7.88 18.17 16.05
C GLU A 218 7.04 17.60 17.21
N PRO A 219 6.23 18.44 17.87
CA PRO A 219 5.29 17.98 18.88
C PRO A 219 4.21 17.09 18.24
N ASN A 220 3.85 16.04 18.97
CA ASN A 220 2.74 15.13 18.66
C ASN A 220 1.53 15.61 19.45
N VAL A 221 0.68 16.44 18.82
CA VAL A 221 -0.42 17.20 19.44
C VAL A 221 -1.77 16.54 19.15
#